data_AF-A0A926CPD7-F1
#
_entry.id   AF-A0A926CPD7-F1
#
_cell.length_a   1.000
_cell.length_b   1.000
_cell.length_c   1.000
_cell.angle_alpha   90.00
_cell.angle_beta   90.00
_cell.angle_gamma   90.00
#
_symmetry.space_group_name_H-M   'P 1'
#
loop_
_entity.id
_entity.type
_entity.pdbx_description
1 polymer ?
#
loop_
_entity_poly.entity_id
_entity_poly.type
_entity_poly.pdbx_seq_one_letter_code
_entity_poly.pdbx_strand_id
1 'polypeptide(L)'
;MASVRPAIDEHFESSVPGVHVVGDLAGSPLVKLAMEQGYDLAVYLASRAQEVLVIGAGAAGLNCALELNSRGVHVIVLEKDRLGSTVANLPEGKWIYTEPEDRPAKGLLPLEAASKDEVVERWRASVKAAGLEVHEGEAVTSLRRTGGGLEVTTSVRRYRVQRVVVATGKFGSPRKLGVPGEESPRVQHRLFNTRKYQGERLVVVGGGNSAVEAALALSDSNDVTLSYRGSEFTRVSKENLRRLKEAARVRILLNSRVSKFEDGACEIDGVSHFFDHAFVLIGSDPPRDFLKALGIRLEDEWGWKHYAGLALMFAIAYTIYGAKQESGHEFWPFTGWGANALAFGNRPWSFWYTVLYTALMTIFGIQAMKRWGFDRKDRFQIWRYVSLIGFQWIFFFLIPEFLFQSAVSNQWIGEKLATDPGFASNAWRSYGLVYAWPLFFYTFLGDPNQVWIIWGVFLSFVLVPILVLFHGKRYCSWICGCGGLAETVGDRWRHLAPKGDASIRWERMNTWVLGAAV
;
A
#
# COMPACT_ATOMS: atom_id res chain seq x y z
N MET A 1 -5.70 5.47 5.91
CA MET A 1 -6.89 4.83 5.32
C MET A 1 -6.43 4.11 4.07
N ALA A 2 -6.64 2.79 4.02
CA ALA A 2 -6.30 1.96 2.87
C ALA A 2 -6.91 2.55 1.59
N SER A 3 -6.13 2.60 0.51
CA SER A 3 -6.66 3.02 -0.78
C SER A 3 -7.67 1.97 -1.25
N VAL A 4 -8.93 2.35 -1.35
CA VAL A 4 -9.97 1.48 -1.86
C VAL A 4 -9.74 1.31 -3.35
N ARG A 5 -9.23 0.15 -3.72
CA ARG A 5 -8.99 -0.24 -5.09
C ARG A 5 -9.83 -1.49 -5.39
N PRO A 6 -10.39 -1.59 -6.60
CA PRO A 6 -11.00 -2.83 -7.05
C PRO A 6 -9.91 -3.91 -7.12
N ALA A 7 -10.25 -5.13 -6.69
CA ALA A 7 -9.38 -6.28 -6.86
C ALA A 7 -9.37 -6.66 -8.35
N ILE A 8 -8.24 -6.37 -9.01
CA ILE A 8 -8.03 -6.61 -10.44
C ILE A 8 -6.79 -7.46 -10.68
N ASP A 9 -6.74 -8.14 -11.82
CA ASP A 9 -5.58 -8.90 -12.28
C ASP A 9 -4.63 -8.08 -13.18
N GLU A 10 -3.65 -8.74 -13.80
CA GLU A 10 -2.66 -8.12 -14.70
C GLU A 10 -3.26 -7.58 -16.02
N HIS A 11 -4.47 -8.01 -16.36
CA HIS A 11 -5.23 -7.56 -17.53
C HIS A 11 -6.36 -6.61 -17.13
N PHE A 12 -6.27 -6.04 -15.93
CA PHE A 12 -7.25 -5.12 -15.35
C PHE A 12 -8.63 -5.75 -15.17
N GLU A 13 -8.77 -7.08 -15.27
CA GLU A 13 -10.04 -7.78 -15.10
C GLU A 13 -10.39 -7.85 -13.61
N SER A 14 -11.64 -7.49 -13.28
CA SER A 14 -12.14 -7.47 -11.91
C SER A 14 -12.58 -8.85 -11.43
N SER A 15 -13.13 -8.92 -10.21
CA SER A 15 -13.79 -10.13 -9.71
C SER A 15 -15.02 -10.57 -10.53
N VAL A 16 -15.53 -9.72 -11.42
CA VAL A 16 -16.63 -10.04 -12.32
C VAL A 16 -16.06 -10.32 -13.72
N PRO A 17 -16.14 -11.57 -14.22
CA PRO A 17 -15.58 -11.91 -15.52
C PRO A 17 -16.16 -11.07 -16.66
N GLY A 18 -15.28 -10.55 -17.52
CA GLY A 18 -15.60 -9.64 -18.61
C GLY A 18 -15.74 -8.17 -18.20
N VAL A 19 -15.55 -7.82 -16.91
CA VAL A 19 -15.55 -6.44 -16.44
C VAL A 19 -14.12 -6.03 -16.08
N HIS A 20 -13.58 -5.05 -16.80
CA HIS A 20 -12.23 -4.52 -16.61
C HIS A 20 -12.29 -3.13 -15.97
N VAL A 21 -11.28 -2.75 -15.19
CA VAL A 21 -11.24 -1.43 -14.50
C VAL A 21 -9.92 -0.72 -14.78
N VAL A 22 -9.99 0.53 -15.26
CA VAL A 22 -8.81 1.32 -15.66
C VAL A 22 -8.82 2.74 -15.09
N GLY A 23 -7.67 3.40 -15.16
CA GLY A 23 -7.47 4.80 -14.80
C GLY A 23 -7.27 5.01 -13.30
N ASP A 24 -7.68 6.16 -12.79
CA ASP A 24 -7.49 6.51 -11.37
C ASP A 24 -8.17 5.48 -10.45
N LEU A 25 -9.30 4.89 -10.86
CA LEU A 25 -9.98 3.84 -10.09
C LEU A 25 -9.10 2.60 -9.89
N ALA A 26 -8.27 2.24 -10.88
CA ALA A 26 -7.29 1.16 -10.84
C ALA A 26 -5.93 1.58 -10.23
N GLY A 27 -5.82 2.81 -9.69
CA GLY A 27 -4.63 3.27 -8.99
C GLY A 27 -3.64 4.09 -9.83
N SER A 28 -4.04 4.56 -11.02
CA SER A 28 -3.23 5.46 -11.87
C SER A 28 -3.76 6.90 -11.82
N PRO A 29 -3.32 7.74 -10.86
CA PRO A 29 -3.88 9.08 -10.64
C PRO A 29 -3.45 10.12 -11.68
N LEU A 30 -2.33 9.90 -12.38
CA LEU A 30 -1.85 10.80 -13.42
C LEU A 30 -2.62 10.55 -14.73
N VAL A 31 -3.05 11.62 -15.39
CA VAL A 31 -3.84 11.54 -16.63
C VAL A 31 -3.14 10.71 -17.70
N LYS A 32 -1.83 10.93 -17.92
CA LYS A 32 -1.02 10.17 -18.88
C LYS A 32 -0.97 8.68 -18.54
N LEU A 33 -0.70 8.31 -17.29
CA LEU A 33 -0.67 6.91 -16.86
C LEU A 33 -2.05 6.23 -16.94
N ALA A 34 -3.12 6.98 -16.65
CA ALA A 34 -4.49 6.50 -16.80
C ALA A 34 -4.83 6.23 -18.28
N MET A 35 -4.39 7.09 -19.19
CA MET A 35 -4.51 6.87 -20.64
C MET A 35 -3.73 5.65 -21.11
N GLU A 36 -2.50 5.47 -20.63
CA GLU A 36 -1.67 4.30 -20.95
C GLU A 36 -2.34 2.99 -20.52
N GLN A 37 -2.98 2.93 -19.33
CA GLN A 37 -3.78 1.77 -18.94
C GLN A 37 -4.95 1.51 -19.88
N GLY A 38 -5.63 2.57 -20.33
CA GLY A 38 -6.70 2.46 -21.34
C GLY A 38 -6.17 1.89 -22.66
N TYR A 39 -4.99 2.32 -23.10
CA TYR A 39 -4.32 1.79 -24.30
C TYR A 39 -3.93 0.31 -24.13
N ASP A 40 -3.26 -0.05 -23.04
CA ASP A 40 -2.78 -1.41 -22.81
C ASP A 40 -3.97 -2.39 -22.73
N LEU A 41 -5.08 -1.99 -22.10
CA LEU A 41 -6.32 -2.78 -22.08
C LEU A 41 -6.96 -2.89 -23.46
N ALA A 42 -7.01 -1.81 -24.24
CA ALA A 42 -7.56 -1.83 -25.58
C ALA A 42 -6.81 -2.81 -26.49
N VAL A 43 -5.47 -2.84 -26.42
CA VAL A 43 -4.63 -3.81 -27.14
C VAL A 43 -4.98 -5.25 -26.74
N TYR A 44 -5.17 -5.51 -25.44
CA TYR A 44 -5.56 -6.82 -24.95
C TYR A 44 -6.94 -7.27 -25.48
N LEU A 45 -7.93 -6.36 -25.42
CA LEU A 45 -9.32 -6.63 -25.78
C LEU A 45 -9.58 -6.69 -27.29
N ALA A 46 -8.78 -6.00 -28.12
CA ALA A 46 -9.01 -5.89 -29.56
C ALA A 46 -9.14 -7.23 -30.31
N SER A 47 -8.46 -8.27 -29.83
CA SER A 47 -8.54 -9.63 -30.41
C SER A 47 -9.50 -10.57 -29.67
N ARG A 48 -10.17 -10.08 -28.61
CA ARG A 48 -10.95 -10.90 -27.67
C ARG A 48 -12.41 -10.47 -27.52
N ALA A 49 -12.79 -9.34 -28.13
CA ALA A 49 -14.13 -8.79 -28.05
C ALA A 49 -14.55 -8.21 -29.40
N GLN A 50 -15.80 -8.47 -29.79
CA GLN A 50 -16.44 -7.82 -30.94
C GLN A 50 -17.10 -6.50 -30.52
N GLU A 51 -17.54 -6.42 -29.26
CA GLU A 51 -18.23 -5.27 -28.69
C GLU A 51 -17.78 -5.01 -27.25
N VAL A 52 -17.56 -3.73 -26.92
CA VAL A 52 -17.14 -3.28 -25.59
C VAL A 52 -17.94 -2.06 -25.17
N LEU A 53 -18.51 -2.08 -23.96
CA LEU A 53 -19.13 -0.91 -23.35
C LEU A 53 -18.16 -0.25 -22.37
N VAL A 54 -17.87 1.03 -22.57
CA VAL A 54 -16.97 1.81 -21.71
C VAL A 54 -17.80 2.73 -20.82
N ILE A 55 -17.61 2.63 -19.50
CA ILE A 55 -18.27 3.46 -18.49
C ILE A 55 -17.32 4.57 -18.06
N GLY A 56 -17.60 5.80 -18.49
CA GLY A 56 -16.84 7.01 -18.19
C GLY A 56 -16.10 7.54 -19.41
N ALA A 57 -16.43 8.76 -19.84
CA ALA A 57 -15.78 9.48 -20.94
C ALA A 57 -14.66 10.40 -20.43
N GLY A 58 -13.84 9.89 -19.50
CA GLY A 58 -12.60 10.53 -19.06
C GLY A 58 -11.39 10.06 -19.87
N ALA A 59 -10.19 10.51 -19.51
CA ALA A 59 -8.95 10.24 -20.27
C ALA A 59 -8.72 8.75 -20.56
N ALA A 60 -8.81 7.89 -19.53
CA ALA A 60 -8.61 6.45 -19.67
C ALA A 60 -9.68 5.78 -20.56
N GLY A 61 -10.95 6.14 -20.34
CA GLY A 61 -12.08 5.55 -21.06
C GLY A 61 -12.10 5.97 -22.53
N LEU A 62 -11.91 7.25 -22.81
CA LEU A 62 -11.85 7.76 -24.19
C LEU A 62 -10.65 7.19 -24.95
N ASN A 63 -9.48 7.11 -24.32
CA ASN A 63 -8.31 6.53 -24.98
C ASN A 63 -8.55 5.05 -25.30
N CYS A 64 -9.06 4.27 -24.33
CA CYS A 64 -9.45 2.87 -24.55
C CYS A 64 -10.46 2.73 -25.70
N ALA A 65 -11.49 3.57 -25.71
CA ALA A 65 -12.54 3.53 -26.71
C ALA A 65 -12.04 3.87 -28.12
N LEU A 66 -11.23 4.92 -28.26
CA LEU A 66 -10.62 5.30 -29.54
C LEU A 66 -9.71 4.20 -30.08
N GLU A 67 -8.88 3.60 -29.21
CA GLU A 67 -8.01 2.49 -29.58
C GLU A 67 -8.80 1.27 -30.05
N LEU A 68 -9.83 0.86 -29.32
CA LEU A 68 -10.69 -0.26 -29.70
C LEU A 68 -11.42 0.00 -31.03
N ASN A 69 -12.00 1.19 -31.17
CA ASN A 69 -12.70 1.60 -32.39
C ASN A 69 -11.77 1.59 -33.62
N SER A 70 -10.54 2.09 -33.48
CA SER A 70 -9.53 2.07 -34.56
C SER A 70 -9.13 0.66 -35.00
N ARG A 71 -9.37 -0.35 -34.15
CA ARG A 71 -9.09 -1.77 -34.42
C ARG A 71 -10.34 -2.55 -34.85
N GLY A 72 -11.45 -1.86 -35.13
CA GLY A 72 -12.68 -2.46 -35.63
C GLY A 72 -13.58 -3.10 -34.58
N VAL A 73 -13.34 -2.85 -33.29
CA VAL A 73 -14.24 -3.28 -32.20
C VAL A 73 -15.38 -2.27 -32.09
N HIS A 74 -16.63 -2.74 -31.96
CA HIS A 74 -17.78 -1.89 -31.70
C HIS A 74 -17.70 -1.34 -30.27
N VAL A 75 -17.73 -0.01 -30.10
CA VAL A 75 -17.60 0.61 -28.78
C VAL A 75 -18.73 1.59 -28.50
N ILE A 76 -19.38 1.39 -27.35
CA ILE A 76 -20.36 2.33 -26.79
C ILE A 76 -19.75 2.94 -25.53
N VAL A 77 -19.63 4.27 -25.50
CA VAL A 77 -19.18 4.99 -24.30
C VAL A 77 -20.37 5.61 -23.58
N LEU A 78 -20.50 5.37 -22.28
CA LEU A 78 -21.52 5.96 -21.43
C LEU A 78 -20.88 6.95 -20.45
N GLU A 79 -21.40 8.16 -20.37
CA GLU A 79 -20.94 9.20 -19.45
C GLU A 79 -22.12 9.79 -18.68
N LYS A 80 -22.01 9.83 -17.36
CA LYS A 80 -23.10 10.30 -16.48
C LYS A 80 -23.37 11.80 -16.61
N ASP A 81 -22.36 12.57 -17.02
CA ASP A 81 -22.40 14.01 -17.16
C ASP A 81 -22.03 14.37 -18.60
N ARG A 82 -20.82 14.90 -18.82
CA ARG A 82 -20.33 15.32 -20.12
C ARG A 82 -18.93 14.77 -20.41
N LEU A 83 -18.58 14.64 -21.69
CA LEU A 83 -17.25 14.20 -22.11
C LEU A 83 -16.17 15.04 -21.43
N GLY A 84 -15.19 14.35 -20.84
CA GLY A 84 -14.08 14.99 -20.14
C GLY A 84 -14.49 15.71 -18.84
N SER A 85 -15.65 15.38 -18.25
CA SER A 85 -16.23 16.09 -17.08
C SER A 85 -15.22 16.33 -15.96
N THR A 86 -14.32 15.39 -15.67
CA THR A 86 -13.29 15.59 -14.64
C THR A 86 -12.34 16.74 -14.97
N VAL A 87 -11.87 16.84 -16.22
CA VAL A 87 -10.98 17.92 -16.67
C VAL A 87 -11.77 19.22 -16.83
N ALA A 88 -12.98 19.15 -17.41
CA ALA A 88 -13.85 20.30 -17.62
C ALA A 88 -14.23 21.01 -16.31
N ASN A 89 -14.36 20.23 -15.22
CA ASN A 89 -14.74 20.70 -13.89
C ASN A 89 -13.55 21.18 -13.04
N LEU A 90 -12.33 21.19 -13.58
CA LEU A 90 -11.21 21.88 -12.95
C LEU A 90 -11.42 23.41 -12.98
N PRO A 91 -10.76 24.17 -12.10
CA PRO A 91 -10.87 25.63 -12.08
C PRO A 91 -10.57 26.27 -13.44
N GLU A 92 -11.26 27.36 -13.77
CA GLU A 92 -11.01 28.14 -14.98
C GLU A 92 -9.53 28.53 -15.14
N GLY A 93 -9.00 28.44 -16.37
CA GLY A 93 -7.58 28.73 -16.65
C GLY A 93 -6.60 27.68 -16.13
N LYS A 94 -7.06 26.57 -15.55
CA LYS A 94 -6.19 25.50 -15.08
C LYS A 94 -5.37 24.93 -16.25
N TRP A 95 -4.04 25.00 -16.09
CA TRP A 95 -3.10 24.34 -16.98
C TRP A 95 -3.01 22.84 -16.65
N ILE A 96 -3.09 22.01 -17.69
CA ILE A 96 -2.94 20.55 -17.61
C ILE A 96 -1.51 20.21 -18.01
N TYR A 97 -0.76 19.64 -17.07
CA TYR A 97 0.59 19.17 -17.30
C TYR A 97 0.59 17.69 -17.69
N THR A 98 1.58 17.28 -18.48
CA THR A 98 1.68 15.93 -19.01
C THR A 98 2.80 15.15 -18.33
N GLU A 99 2.62 14.83 -17.05
CA GLU A 99 3.57 14.00 -16.31
C GLU A 99 3.35 12.50 -16.56
N PRO A 100 4.42 11.70 -16.69
CA PRO A 100 5.84 12.09 -16.75
C PRO A 100 6.22 12.72 -18.10
N GLU A 101 7.14 13.70 -18.11
CA GLU A 101 7.50 14.50 -19.30
C GLU A 101 8.48 13.79 -20.26
N ASP A 102 9.17 12.77 -19.78
CA ASP A 102 10.23 12.05 -20.50
C ASP A 102 9.72 11.25 -21.71
N ARG A 103 8.40 11.05 -21.82
CA ARG A 103 7.78 10.31 -22.92
C ARG A 103 6.39 10.84 -23.29
N PRO A 104 5.96 10.70 -24.56
CA PRO A 104 4.59 11.01 -24.96
C PRO A 104 3.59 10.02 -24.34
N ALA A 105 2.31 10.44 -24.26
CA ALA A 105 1.23 9.53 -23.88
C ALA A 105 1.04 8.44 -24.95
N LYS A 106 0.74 7.21 -24.54
CA LYS A 106 0.34 6.16 -25.48
C LYS A 106 -1.12 6.32 -25.89
N GLY A 107 -1.37 6.10 -27.18
CA GLY A 107 -2.69 5.98 -27.77
C GLY A 107 -3.16 7.22 -28.54
N LEU A 108 -4.37 7.14 -29.07
CA LEU A 108 -4.96 8.05 -30.05
C LEU A 108 -5.60 9.28 -29.41
N LEU A 109 -5.88 9.28 -28.10
CA LEU A 109 -6.40 10.47 -27.44
C LEU A 109 -5.25 11.48 -27.23
N PRO A 110 -5.34 12.71 -27.76
CA PRO A 110 -4.26 13.68 -27.65
C PRO A 110 -4.13 14.18 -26.21
N LEU A 111 -2.89 14.28 -25.73
CA LEU A 111 -2.57 14.88 -24.44
C LEU A 111 -1.24 15.63 -24.53
N GLU A 112 -1.33 16.95 -24.65
CA GLU A 112 -0.21 17.89 -24.57
C GLU A 112 -0.48 18.92 -23.49
N ALA A 113 0.57 19.61 -23.04
CA ALA A 113 0.43 20.66 -22.05
C ALA A 113 -0.38 21.83 -22.63
N ALA A 114 -1.57 22.07 -22.07
CA ALA A 114 -2.54 23.05 -22.57
C ALA A 114 -3.50 23.45 -21.45
N SER A 115 -4.34 24.45 -21.71
CA SER A 115 -5.45 24.77 -20.80
C SER A 115 -6.47 23.62 -20.74
N LYS A 116 -7.20 23.50 -19.62
CA LYS A 116 -8.23 22.47 -19.45
C LYS A 116 -9.26 22.46 -20.59
N ASP A 117 -9.59 23.64 -21.13
CA ASP A 117 -10.63 23.80 -22.14
C ASP A 117 -10.12 23.31 -23.51
N GLU A 118 -8.88 23.68 -23.88
CA GLU A 118 -8.22 23.15 -25.08
C GLU A 118 -8.07 21.62 -25.04
N VAL A 119 -7.73 21.04 -23.88
CA VAL A 119 -7.65 19.57 -23.72
C VAL A 119 -9.00 18.92 -24.02
N VAL A 120 -10.09 19.44 -23.44
CA VAL A 120 -11.44 18.88 -23.67
C VAL A 120 -11.89 19.08 -25.12
N GLU A 121 -11.59 20.22 -25.74
CA GLU A 121 -11.90 20.47 -27.15
C GLU A 121 -11.18 19.47 -28.08
N ARG A 122 -9.88 19.22 -27.85
CA ARG A 122 -9.11 18.22 -28.60
C ARG A 122 -9.69 16.82 -28.44
N TRP A 123 -10.16 16.46 -27.25
CA TRP A 123 -10.81 15.18 -27.01
C TRP A 123 -12.13 15.07 -27.74
N ARG A 124 -12.98 16.12 -27.71
CA ARG A 124 -14.24 16.16 -28.47
C ARG A 124 -13.99 16.04 -29.97
N ALA A 125 -12.97 16.73 -30.49
CA ALA A 125 -12.56 16.64 -31.89
C ALA A 125 -12.14 15.21 -32.27
N SER A 126 -11.37 14.54 -31.42
CA SER A 126 -10.91 13.16 -31.65
C SER A 126 -12.06 12.16 -31.65
N VAL A 127 -12.99 12.28 -30.69
CA VAL A 127 -14.22 11.46 -30.63
C VAL A 127 -15.07 11.65 -31.88
N LYS A 128 -15.28 12.90 -32.30
CA LYS A 128 -16.03 13.22 -33.52
C LYS A 128 -15.36 12.67 -34.79
N ALA A 129 -14.04 12.85 -34.91
CA ALA A 129 -13.28 12.37 -36.06
C ALA A 129 -13.29 10.84 -36.18
N ALA A 130 -13.31 10.14 -35.05
CA ALA A 130 -13.38 8.67 -35.00
C ALA A 130 -14.81 8.12 -35.20
N GLY A 131 -15.85 8.96 -35.21
CA GLY A 131 -17.24 8.52 -35.26
C GLY A 131 -17.66 7.69 -34.04
N LEU A 132 -17.03 7.91 -32.90
CA LEU A 132 -17.25 7.11 -31.70
C LEU A 132 -18.62 7.39 -31.07
N GLU A 133 -19.37 6.35 -30.74
CA GLU A 133 -20.67 6.45 -30.08
C GLU A 133 -20.51 6.79 -28.59
N VAL A 134 -20.89 8.01 -28.19
CA VAL A 134 -20.81 8.49 -26.81
C VAL A 134 -22.18 9.00 -26.35
N HIS A 135 -22.73 8.40 -25.29
CA HIS A 135 -23.96 8.82 -24.62
C HIS A 135 -23.62 9.65 -23.38
N GLU A 136 -23.66 10.98 -23.51
CA GLU A 136 -23.56 11.93 -22.39
C GLU A 136 -24.90 11.99 -21.61
N GLY A 137 -24.87 12.28 -20.31
CA GLY A 137 -26.07 12.32 -19.44
C GLY A 137 -26.67 10.94 -19.07
N GLU A 138 -25.97 9.84 -19.34
CA GLU A 138 -26.46 8.48 -19.11
C GLU A 138 -25.62 7.78 -18.03
N ALA A 139 -26.14 7.73 -16.80
CA ALA A 139 -25.44 7.14 -15.66
C ALA A 139 -25.68 5.63 -15.57
N VAL A 140 -24.60 4.84 -15.51
CA VAL A 140 -24.70 3.41 -15.17
C VAL A 140 -25.02 3.26 -13.68
N THR A 141 -25.97 2.39 -13.36
CA THR A 141 -26.45 2.18 -11.98
C THR A 141 -26.14 0.78 -11.45
N SER A 142 -26.18 -0.24 -12.31
CA SER A 142 -25.85 -1.62 -11.91
C SER A 142 -25.43 -2.48 -13.09
N LEU A 143 -24.76 -3.59 -12.78
CA LEU A 143 -24.34 -4.59 -13.73
C LEU A 143 -24.66 -5.98 -13.19
N ARG A 144 -25.19 -6.85 -14.06
CA ARG A 144 -25.46 -8.26 -13.72
C ARG A 144 -24.93 -9.18 -14.80
N ARG A 145 -24.38 -10.31 -14.39
CA ARG A 145 -24.00 -11.37 -15.33
C ARG A 145 -25.23 -12.16 -15.76
N THR A 146 -25.33 -12.45 -17.04
CA THR A 146 -26.37 -13.30 -17.64
C THR A 146 -25.71 -14.47 -18.36
N GLY A 147 -26.49 -15.51 -18.71
CA GLY A 147 -25.95 -16.75 -19.29
C GLY A 147 -25.14 -16.58 -20.60
N GLY A 148 -25.24 -15.43 -21.27
CA GLY A 148 -24.52 -15.12 -22.51
C GLY A 148 -23.68 -13.83 -22.49
N GLY A 149 -23.54 -13.15 -21.33
CA GLY A 149 -22.81 -11.88 -21.26
C GLY A 149 -23.10 -11.06 -20.01
N LEU A 150 -23.09 -9.75 -20.15
CA LEU A 150 -23.31 -8.75 -19.10
C LEU A 150 -24.52 -7.90 -19.47
N GLU A 151 -25.45 -7.72 -18.54
CA GLU A 151 -26.55 -6.76 -18.66
C GLU A 151 -26.20 -5.52 -17.81
N VAL A 152 -26.04 -4.37 -18.47
CA VAL A 152 -25.73 -3.08 -17.86
C VAL A 152 -27.00 -2.26 -17.80
N THR A 153 -27.38 -1.81 -16.60
CA THR A 153 -28.55 -0.94 -16.40
C THR A 153 -28.09 0.50 -16.20
N THR A 154 -28.74 1.43 -16.89
CA THR A 154 -28.46 2.87 -16.81
C THR A 154 -29.69 3.64 -16.33
N SER A 155 -29.56 4.95 -16.21
CA SER A 155 -30.68 5.88 -15.97
C SER A 155 -31.67 5.98 -17.13
N VAL A 156 -31.32 5.46 -18.32
CA VAL A 156 -32.13 5.59 -19.54
C VAL A 156 -32.60 4.23 -20.03
N ARG A 157 -31.71 3.24 -20.13
CA ARG A 157 -32.00 1.95 -20.76
C ARG A 157 -31.08 0.83 -20.25
N ARG A 158 -31.17 -0.33 -20.90
CA ARG A 158 -30.31 -1.49 -20.62
C ARG A 158 -29.51 -1.87 -21.86
N TYR A 159 -28.28 -2.30 -21.65
CA TYR A 159 -27.39 -2.81 -22.69
C TYR A 159 -27.02 -4.26 -22.38
N ARG A 160 -26.83 -5.05 -23.43
CA ARG A 160 -26.27 -6.39 -23.34
C ARG A 160 -24.97 -6.43 -24.11
N VAL A 161 -23.88 -6.73 -23.41
CA VAL A 161 -22.53 -6.72 -23.97
C VAL A 161 -21.69 -7.87 -23.41
N GLN A 162 -20.60 -8.22 -24.09
CA GLN A 162 -19.68 -9.26 -23.62
C GLN A 162 -18.58 -8.73 -22.69
N ARG A 163 -18.23 -7.45 -22.85
CA ARG A 163 -17.15 -6.79 -22.12
C ARG A 163 -17.57 -5.40 -21.68
N VAL A 164 -17.21 -5.05 -20.45
CA VAL A 164 -17.41 -3.73 -19.87
C VAL A 164 -16.07 -3.21 -19.37
N VAL A 165 -15.75 -1.95 -19.67
CA VAL A 165 -14.60 -1.24 -19.13
C VAL A 165 -15.08 -0.14 -18.20
N VAL A 166 -14.74 -0.22 -16.92
CA VAL A 166 -15.06 0.80 -15.91
C VAL A 166 -13.92 1.80 -15.82
N ALA A 167 -14.15 3.02 -16.31
CA ALA A 167 -13.18 4.11 -16.39
C ALA A 167 -13.69 5.39 -15.70
N THR A 168 -14.48 5.25 -14.64
CA THR A 168 -15.19 6.37 -13.98
C THR A 168 -14.30 7.29 -13.13
N GLY A 169 -13.05 6.90 -12.87
CA GLY A 169 -12.16 7.61 -11.94
C GLY A 169 -12.69 7.72 -10.51
N LYS A 170 -12.09 8.60 -9.69
CA LYS A 170 -12.53 8.86 -8.31
C LYS A 170 -13.16 10.24 -8.09
N PHE A 171 -13.05 11.15 -9.06
CA PHE A 171 -13.45 12.56 -8.94
C PHE A 171 -14.98 12.81 -8.87
N GLY A 172 -15.79 11.76 -9.03
CA GLY A 172 -17.24 11.84 -9.13
C GLY A 172 -17.94 12.38 -7.88
N SER A 173 -17.41 12.10 -6.68
CA SER A 173 -18.03 12.42 -5.39
C SER A 173 -17.00 13.07 -4.45
N PRO A 174 -17.01 14.40 -4.29
CA PRO A 174 -16.10 15.05 -3.34
C PRO A 174 -16.42 14.58 -1.91
N ARG A 175 -15.38 14.48 -1.09
CA ARG A 175 -15.52 14.20 0.33
C ARG A 175 -16.19 15.37 1.03
N LYS A 176 -17.13 15.05 1.91
CA LYS A 176 -17.76 15.99 2.83
C LYS A 176 -17.06 15.98 4.18
N LEU A 177 -17.10 17.09 4.90
CA LEU A 177 -16.64 17.20 6.29
C LEU A 177 -17.58 16.47 7.26
N GLY A 178 -18.87 16.35 6.91
CA GLY A 178 -19.90 15.76 7.74
C GLY A 178 -20.26 16.64 8.94
N VAL A 179 -20.09 17.95 8.83
CA VAL A 179 -20.35 18.91 9.91
C VAL A 179 -21.69 19.63 9.72
N PRO A 180 -22.35 20.08 10.80
CA PRO A 180 -23.57 20.87 10.69
C PRO A 180 -23.40 22.09 9.77
N GLY A 181 -24.39 22.35 8.93
CA GLY A 181 -24.43 23.50 8.01
C GLY A 181 -23.63 23.36 6.70
N GLU A 182 -22.92 22.25 6.48
CA GLU A 182 -22.15 22.00 5.25
C GLU A 182 -23.03 21.94 3.98
N GLU A 183 -24.33 21.64 4.11
CA GLU A 183 -25.28 21.62 2.98
C GLU A 183 -25.73 23.03 2.53
N SER A 184 -25.22 24.09 3.17
CA SER A 184 -25.50 25.48 2.78
C SER A 184 -25.02 25.76 1.35
N PRO A 185 -25.76 26.53 0.54
CA PRO A 185 -25.35 26.90 -0.82
C PRO A 185 -24.07 27.74 -0.87
N ARG A 186 -23.66 28.34 0.27
CA ARG A 186 -22.40 29.07 0.41
C ARG A 186 -21.18 28.13 0.54
N VAL A 187 -21.41 26.85 0.84
CA VAL A 187 -20.36 25.84 1.00
C VAL A 187 -20.32 24.99 -0.26
N GLN A 188 -19.19 25.03 -0.96
CA GLN A 188 -19.00 24.35 -2.23
C GLN A 188 -17.89 23.31 -2.12
N HIS A 189 -18.07 22.16 -2.76
CA HIS A 189 -17.07 21.08 -2.76
C HIS A 189 -16.21 21.06 -4.02
N ARG A 190 -16.37 22.08 -4.87
CA ARG A 190 -15.63 22.28 -6.12
C ARG A 190 -15.47 23.78 -6.36
N LEU A 191 -14.35 24.16 -6.96
CA LEU A 191 -14.08 25.51 -7.42
C LEU A 191 -14.05 25.50 -8.95
N PHE A 192 -15.09 26.03 -9.58
CA PHE A 192 -15.21 26.06 -11.04
C PHE A 192 -14.66 27.35 -11.66
N ASN A 193 -15.02 28.50 -11.08
CA ASN A 193 -14.66 29.81 -11.60
C ASN A 193 -14.20 30.71 -10.44
N THR A 194 -12.94 31.13 -10.46
CA THR A 194 -12.38 32.05 -9.46
C THR A 194 -12.85 33.49 -9.68
N ARG A 195 -13.06 33.92 -10.92
CA ARG A 195 -13.43 35.29 -11.28
C ARG A 195 -14.80 35.69 -10.76
N LYS A 196 -15.67 34.70 -10.48
CA LYS A 196 -16.98 34.92 -9.85
C LYS A 196 -16.87 35.58 -8.48
N TYR A 197 -15.76 35.37 -7.78
CA TYR A 197 -15.54 35.86 -6.42
C TYR A 197 -14.58 37.04 -6.47
N GLN A 198 -15.05 38.21 -6.01
CA GLN A 198 -14.28 39.45 -6.03
C GLN A 198 -14.49 40.20 -4.71
N GLY A 199 -13.41 40.49 -3.99
CA GLY A 199 -13.46 41.21 -2.72
C GLY A 199 -14.17 40.44 -1.60
N GLU A 200 -14.29 39.12 -1.70
CA GLU A 200 -14.96 38.29 -0.70
C GLU A 200 -13.98 37.77 0.36
N ARG A 201 -14.54 37.39 1.53
CA ARG A 201 -13.86 36.60 2.55
C ARG A 201 -14.15 35.13 2.32
N LEU A 202 -13.13 34.37 1.95
CA LEU A 202 -13.29 32.98 1.53
C LEU A 202 -12.60 32.04 2.51
N VAL A 203 -13.22 30.90 2.79
CA VAL A 203 -12.61 29.82 3.57
C VAL A 203 -12.33 28.63 2.65
N VAL A 204 -11.09 28.19 2.57
CA VAL A 204 -10.72 26.96 1.86
C VAL A 204 -10.33 25.90 2.89
N VAL A 205 -10.96 24.74 2.85
CA VAL A 205 -10.68 23.63 3.77
C VAL A 205 -9.95 22.52 3.02
N GLY A 206 -8.71 22.23 3.43
CA GLY A 206 -7.90 21.17 2.85
C GLY A 206 -6.41 21.50 2.80
N GLY A 207 -5.56 20.47 2.62
CA GLY A 207 -4.10 20.64 2.52
C GLY A 207 -3.45 19.81 1.42
N GLY A 208 -4.25 19.36 0.44
CA GLY A 208 -3.73 18.80 -0.80
C GLY A 208 -3.35 19.90 -1.79
N ASN A 209 -2.58 19.55 -2.82
CA ASN A 209 -2.17 20.50 -3.86
C ASN A 209 -3.38 21.27 -4.46
N SER A 210 -4.51 20.61 -4.72
CA SER A 210 -5.71 21.26 -5.26
C SER A 210 -6.31 22.32 -4.32
N ALA A 211 -6.28 22.10 -3.01
CA ALA A 211 -6.78 23.07 -2.04
C ALA A 211 -5.87 24.31 -1.98
N VAL A 212 -4.55 24.11 -2.02
CA VAL A 212 -3.57 25.20 -2.06
C VAL A 212 -3.66 26.00 -3.35
N GLU A 213 -3.79 25.34 -4.50
CA GLU A 213 -3.97 26.01 -5.79
C GLU A 213 -5.25 26.83 -5.82
N ALA A 214 -6.35 26.30 -5.30
CA ALA A 214 -7.60 27.03 -5.16
C ALA A 214 -7.44 28.26 -4.27
N ALA A 215 -6.80 28.12 -3.11
CA ALA A 215 -6.56 29.23 -2.20
C ALA A 215 -5.70 30.33 -2.86
N LEU A 216 -4.62 29.95 -3.55
CA LEU A 216 -3.77 30.86 -4.30
C LEU A 216 -4.55 31.60 -5.40
N ALA A 217 -5.29 30.86 -6.24
CA ALA A 217 -6.03 31.46 -7.35
C ALA A 217 -7.19 32.36 -6.88
N LEU A 218 -7.80 32.06 -5.73
CA LEU A 218 -8.81 32.93 -5.12
C LEU A 218 -8.18 34.16 -4.46
N SER A 219 -6.95 34.06 -3.96
CA SER A 219 -6.27 35.15 -3.24
C SER A 219 -5.84 36.31 -4.14
N ASP A 220 -5.87 36.14 -5.46
CA ASP A 220 -5.59 37.21 -6.42
C ASP A 220 -6.54 38.41 -6.22
N SER A 221 -7.80 38.16 -5.86
CA SER A 221 -8.83 39.19 -5.67
C SER A 221 -9.58 39.13 -4.33
N ASN A 222 -9.36 38.11 -3.50
CA ASN A 222 -10.12 37.85 -2.28
C ASN A 222 -9.22 37.65 -1.06
N ASP A 223 -9.80 37.77 0.14
CA ASP A 223 -9.11 37.42 1.39
C ASP A 223 -9.43 35.96 1.75
N VAL A 224 -8.43 35.10 1.72
CA VAL A 224 -8.61 33.65 1.83
C VAL A 224 -8.07 33.13 3.16
N THR A 225 -8.88 32.40 3.91
CA THR A 225 -8.44 31.60 5.06
C THR A 225 -8.31 30.14 4.62
N LEU A 226 -7.10 29.59 4.64
CA LEU A 226 -6.81 28.19 4.33
C LEU A 226 -6.70 27.38 5.62
N SER A 227 -7.74 26.57 5.92
CA SER A 227 -7.81 25.71 7.09
C SER A 227 -7.36 24.29 6.78
N TYR A 228 -6.39 23.78 7.53
CA TYR A 228 -5.86 22.43 7.33
C TYR A 228 -5.54 21.72 8.65
N ARG A 229 -6.11 20.53 8.80
CA ARG A 229 -5.96 19.68 10.00
C ARG A 229 -4.55 19.18 10.29
N GLY A 230 -3.63 19.25 9.32
CA GLY A 230 -2.27 18.77 9.47
C GLY A 230 -1.36 19.86 10.02
N SER A 231 -0.26 19.44 10.63
CA SER A 231 0.79 20.34 11.13
C SER A 231 1.66 20.93 10.02
N GLU A 232 1.68 20.30 8.83
CA GLU A 232 2.46 20.75 7.67
C GLU A 232 1.91 20.20 6.34
N PHE A 233 2.16 20.92 5.25
CA PHE A 233 1.76 20.54 3.90
C PHE A 233 2.73 19.52 3.27
N THR A 234 2.37 18.24 3.27
CA THR A 234 3.19 17.15 2.70
C THR A 234 2.83 16.77 1.27
N ARG A 235 1.68 17.22 0.75
CA ARG A 235 1.09 16.79 -0.52
C ARG A 235 0.94 17.92 -1.54
N VAL A 236 1.77 18.95 -1.41
CA VAL A 236 1.71 20.18 -2.22
C VAL A 236 3.01 20.27 -3.02
N SER A 237 2.93 20.72 -4.27
CA SER A 237 4.12 20.89 -5.10
C SER A 237 5.07 21.93 -4.48
N LYS A 238 6.38 21.78 -4.72
CA LYS A 238 7.38 22.72 -4.20
C LYS A 238 7.09 24.16 -4.63
N GLU A 239 6.65 24.34 -5.88
CA GLU A 239 6.31 25.64 -6.43
C GLU A 239 5.08 26.25 -5.75
N ASN A 240 4.01 25.48 -5.54
CA ASN A 240 2.83 25.99 -4.84
C ASN A 240 3.13 26.30 -3.37
N LEU A 241 4.02 25.55 -2.72
CA LEU A 241 4.49 25.87 -1.37
C LEU A 241 5.25 27.21 -1.32
N ARG A 242 6.09 27.48 -2.32
CA ARG A 242 6.80 28.76 -2.45
C ARG A 242 5.80 29.91 -2.61
N ARG A 243 4.88 29.79 -3.58
CA ARG A 243 3.83 30.77 -3.82
C ARG A 243 2.93 31.01 -2.59
N LEU A 244 2.58 29.95 -1.87
CA LEU A 244 1.75 30.04 -0.66
C LEU A 244 2.43 30.83 0.47
N LYS A 245 3.77 30.74 0.59
CA LYS A 245 4.52 31.53 1.57
C LYS A 245 4.59 33.01 1.20
N GLU A 246 4.57 33.32 -0.09
CA GLU A 246 4.64 34.69 -0.62
C GLU A 246 3.25 35.35 -0.70
N ALA A 247 2.17 34.58 -0.58
CA ALA A 247 0.80 35.07 -0.74
C ALA A 247 0.33 35.90 0.46
N ALA A 248 0.25 37.23 0.28
CA ALA A 248 -0.16 38.16 1.34
C ALA A 248 -1.63 38.02 1.77
N ARG A 249 -2.51 37.57 0.87
CA ARG A 249 -3.97 37.48 1.11
C ARG A 249 -4.43 36.06 1.47
N VAL A 250 -3.50 35.18 1.84
CA VAL A 250 -3.81 33.83 2.32
C VAL A 250 -3.42 33.70 3.79
N ARG A 251 -4.42 33.64 4.67
CA ARG A 251 -4.23 33.30 6.08
C ARG A 251 -4.25 31.79 6.25
N ILE A 252 -3.11 31.21 6.63
CA ILE A 252 -2.98 29.77 6.83
C ILE A 252 -3.29 29.42 8.29
N LEU A 253 -4.21 28.47 8.50
CA LEU A 253 -4.49 27.85 9.79
C LEU A 253 -4.10 26.38 9.71
N LEU A 254 -3.06 25.99 10.46
CA LEU A 254 -2.58 24.61 10.59
C LEU A 254 -3.10 24.00 11.87
N ASN A 255 -3.13 22.67 11.93
CA ASN A 255 -3.75 21.90 13.02
C ASN A 255 -5.21 22.27 13.28
N SER A 256 -5.90 22.83 12.27
CA SER A 256 -7.21 23.41 12.44
C SER A 256 -8.33 22.54 11.90
N ARG A 257 -9.48 22.54 12.56
CA ARG A 257 -10.67 21.81 12.12
C ARG A 257 -11.90 22.70 12.14
N VAL A 258 -12.61 22.72 11.01
CA VAL A 258 -13.96 23.30 10.95
C VAL A 258 -14.91 22.34 11.65
N SER A 259 -15.66 22.83 12.64
CA SER A 259 -16.64 22.06 13.43
C SER A 259 -18.08 22.27 12.98
N LYS A 260 -18.41 23.44 12.41
CA LYS A 260 -19.74 23.78 11.87
C LYS A 260 -19.70 24.97 10.91
N PHE A 261 -20.74 25.09 10.09
CA PHE A 261 -21.05 26.28 9.29
C PHE A 261 -22.41 26.85 9.74
N GLU A 262 -22.49 28.17 9.93
CA GLU A 262 -23.70 28.89 10.34
C GLU A 262 -23.77 30.18 9.53
N ASP A 263 -24.85 30.39 8.76
CA ASP A 263 -25.06 31.48 7.78
C ASP A 263 -24.03 32.64 7.78
N GLY A 264 -23.02 32.53 6.92
CA GLY A 264 -21.96 33.55 6.75
C GLY A 264 -20.80 33.47 7.76
N ALA A 265 -20.74 32.43 8.59
CA ALA A 265 -19.66 32.14 9.52
C ALA A 265 -19.38 30.64 9.64
N CYS A 266 -18.13 30.29 9.94
CA CYS A 266 -17.72 28.92 10.29
C CYS A 266 -17.01 28.94 11.64
N GLU A 267 -17.15 27.85 12.39
CA GLU A 267 -16.38 27.65 13.61
C GLU A 267 -15.14 26.80 13.29
N ILE A 268 -13.96 27.33 13.62
CA ILE A 268 -12.67 26.65 13.49
C ILE A 268 -12.06 26.57 14.89
N ASP A 269 -11.90 25.35 15.41
CA ASP A 269 -11.37 25.09 16.76
C ASP A 269 -12.05 25.92 17.87
N GLY A 270 -13.38 26.10 17.77
CA GLY A 270 -14.17 26.87 18.74
C GLY A 270 -14.20 28.38 18.50
N VAL A 271 -13.51 28.89 17.49
CA VAL A 271 -13.49 30.33 17.13
C VAL A 271 -14.34 30.56 15.89
N SER A 272 -15.19 31.59 15.92
CA SER A 272 -16.03 31.95 14.78
C SER A 272 -15.26 32.82 13.76
N HIS A 273 -15.36 32.44 12.49
CA HIS A 273 -14.76 33.11 11.35
C HIS A 273 -15.82 33.43 10.30
N PHE A 274 -16.03 34.72 10.02
CA PHE A 274 -16.95 35.17 8.98
C PHE A 274 -16.42 34.88 7.57
N PHE A 275 -17.29 34.42 6.68
CA PHE A 275 -17.00 34.15 5.29
C PHE A 275 -18.22 34.42 4.40
N ASP A 276 -17.98 34.76 3.14
CA ASP A 276 -19.02 34.90 2.11
C ASP A 276 -19.27 33.55 1.43
N HIS A 277 -18.19 32.86 1.04
CA HIS A 277 -18.22 31.47 0.58
C HIS A 277 -17.12 30.59 1.20
N ALA A 278 -17.38 29.28 1.26
CA ALA A 278 -16.43 28.28 1.70
C ALA A 278 -16.24 27.17 0.65
N PHE A 279 -15.00 26.70 0.49
CA PHE A 279 -14.63 25.62 -0.43
C PHE A 279 -14.04 24.44 0.35
N VAL A 280 -14.77 23.33 0.40
CA VAL A 280 -14.34 22.08 1.03
C VAL A 280 -13.63 21.22 0.01
N LEU A 281 -12.29 21.30 -0.02
CA LEU A 281 -11.42 20.67 -1.02
C LEU A 281 -10.54 19.58 -0.37
N ILE A 282 -11.19 18.62 0.29
CA ILE A 282 -10.53 17.56 1.07
C ILE A 282 -10.34 16.24 0.30
N GLY A 283 -10.49 16.30 -1.03
CA GLY A 283 -10.38 15.17 -1.95
C GLY A 283 -11.73 14.53 -2.27
N SER A 284 -11.71 13.35 -2.87
CA SER A 284 -12.91 12.59 -3.26
C SER A 284 -12.85 11.18 -2.69
N ASP A 285 -14.01 10.59 -2.43
CA ASP A 285 -14.09 9.18 -2.05
C ASP A 285 -14.26 8.30 -3.28
N PRO A 286 -13.54 7.16 -3.36
CA PRO A 286 -13.79 6.16 -4.37
C PRO A 286 -15.25 5.70 -4.30
N PRO A 287 -15.92 5.47 -5.44
CA PRO A 287 -17.35 5.20 -5.48
C PRO A 287 -17.63 3.74 -5.05
N ARG A 288 -17.54 3.46 -3.75
CA ARG A 288 -17.65 2.11 -3.16
C ARG A 288 -18.98 1.45 -3.48
N ASP A 289 -20.08 2.18 -3.24
CA ASP A 289 -21.43 1.63 -3.44
C ASP A 289 -21.70 1.34 -4.90
N PHE A 290 -21.15 2.17 -5.80
CA PHE A 290 -21.20 1.92 -7.23
C PHE A 290 -20.40 0.65 -7.61
N LEU A 291 -19.15 0.52 -7.15
CA LEU A 291 -18.35 -0.69 -7.40
C LEU A 291 -19.06 -1.95 -6.88
N LYS A 292 -19.66 -1.89 -5.69
CA LYS A 292 -20.47 -2.97 -5.12
C LYS A 292 -21.73 -3.25 -5.94
N ALA A 293 -22.41 -2.22 -6.45
CA ALA A 293 -23.56 -2.36 -7.34
C ALA A 293 -23.19 -2.99 -8.70
N LEU A 294 -21.93 -2.89 -9.11
CA LEU A 294 -21.37 -3.62 -10.25
C LEU A 294 -20.92 -5.05 -9.89
N GLY A 295 -20.94 -5.44 -8.62
CA GLY A 295 -20.45 -6.72 -8.12
C GLY A 295 -18.91 -6.82 -8.03
N ILE A 296 -18.21 -5.69 -8.15
CA ILE A 296 -16.74 -5.64 -8.11
C ILE A 296 -16.26 -5.67 -6.66
N ARG A 297 -15.46 -6.67 -6.33
CA ARG A 297 -14.80 -6.84 -5.03
C ARG A 297 -13.65 -5.86 -4.87
N LEU A 298 -13.43 -5.37 -3.65
CA LEU A 298 -12.34 -4.47 -3.30
C LEU A 298 -11.12 -5.26 -2.78
N GLU A 299 -9.91 -4.70 -2.91
CA GLU A 299 -8.65 -5.33 -2.45
C GLU A 299 -8.64 -5.61 -0.93
N ASP A 300 -9.35 -4.80 -0.14
CA ASP A 300 -9.44 -4.93 1.31
C ASP A 300 -10.50 -5.95 1.78
N GLU A 301 -11.29 -6.51 0.86
CA GLU A 301 -12.32 -7.49 1.19
C GLU A 301 -11.75 -8.92 1.25
N TRP A 302 -11.68 -9.47 2.46
CA TRP A 302 -11.24 -10.84 2.68
C TRP A 302 -12.32 -11.85 2.25
N GLY A 303 -12.03 -12.61 1.19
CA GLY A 303 -12.80 -13.80 0.83
C GLY A 303 -12.43 -15.05 1.64
N TRP A 304 -13.20 -16.13 1.50
CA TRP A 304 -13.00 -17.41 2.21
C TRP A 304 -11.57 -17.97 2.07
N LYS A 305 -10.92 -17.79 0.90
CA LYS A 305 -9.55 -18.24 0.65
C LYS A 305 -8.54 -17.57 1.59
N HIS A 306 -8.76 -16.30 1.96
CA HIS A 306 -7.89 -15.61 2.92
C HIS A 306 -8.05 -16.20 4.32
N TYR A 307 -9.30 -16.45 4.74
CA TYR A 307 -9.57 -17.10 6.02
C TYR A 307 -9.03 -18.54 6.07
N ALA A 308 -9.19 -19.31 4.99
CA ALA A 308 -8.62 -20.64 4.87
C ALA A 308 -7.09 -20.63 4.87
N GLY A 309 -6.47 -19.67 4.18
CA GLY A 309 -5.02 -19.47 4.20
C GLY A 309 -4.52 -19.08 5.58
N LEU A 310 -5.24 -18.21 6.30
CA LEU A 310 -4.93 -17.85 7.67
C LEU A 310 -5.06 -19.06 8.60
N ALA A 311 -6.15 -19.84 8.48
CA ALA A 311 -6.36 -21.06 9.23
C ALA A 311 -5.26 -22.11 8.94
N LEU A 312 -4.86 -22.27 7.67
CA LEU A 312 -3.76 -23.13 7.27
C LEU A 312 -2.43 -22.64 7.87
N MET A 313 -2.16 -21.34 7.85
CA MET A 313 -0.97 -20.76 8.47
C MET A 313 -0.94 -21.02 9.98
N PHE A 314 -2.07 -20.84 10.67
CA PHE A 314 -2.20 -21.19 12.09
C PHE A 314 -2.00 -22.69 12.31
N ALA A 315 -2.55 -23.55 11.47
CA ALA A 315 -2.38 -25.00 11.57
C ALA A 315 -0.91 -25.42 11.35
N ILE A 316 -0.21 -24.82 10.39
CA ILE A 316 1.22 -25.03 10.15
C ILE A 316 2.05 -24.54 11.35
N ALA A 317 1.77 -23.34 11.85
CA ALA A 317 2.48 -22.78 13.00
C ALA A 317 2.26 -23.63 14.26
N TYR A 318 1.01 -24.04 14.51
CA TYR A 318 0.64 -24.96 15.57
C TYR A 318 1.37 -26.30 15.43
N THR A 319 1.47 -26.83 14.21
CA THR A 319 2.18 -28.07 13.91
C THR A 319 3.68 -27.96 14.18
N ILE A 320 4.33 -26.91 13.69
CA ILE A 320 5.76 -26.65 13.91
C ILE A 320 6.05 -26.47 15.41
N TYR A 321 5.18 -25.75 16.12
CA TYR A 321 5.32 -25.50 17.54
C TYR A 321 5.10 -26.77 18.38
N GLY A 322 4.05 -27.53 18.08
CA GLY A 322 3.76 -28.81 18.75
C GLY A 322 4.85 -29.84 18.51
N ALA A 323 5.36 -29.98 17.27
CA ALA A 323 6.46 -30.88 16.95
C ALA A 323 7.81 -30.48 17.59
N LYS A 324 7.97 -29.20 17.98
CA LYS A 324 9.18 -28.70 18.65
C LYS A 324 9.24 -29.07 20.13
N GLN A 325 8.11 -29.29 20.80
CA GLN A 325 8.14 -29.61 22.23
C GLN A 325 8.55 -31.07 22.45
N GLU A 326 9.53 -31.29 23.33
CA GLU A 326 9.88 -32.62 23.82
C GLU A 326 8.74 -33.17 24.70
N SER A 327 8.66 -34.50 24.80
CA SER A 327 7.61 -35.26 25.46
C SER A 327 7.30 -34.73 26.88
N GLY A 328 6.06 -34.28 27.11
CA GLY A 328 5.59 -33.83 28.43
C GLY A 328 4.51 -32.74 28.43
N HIS A 329 4.21 -32.12 27.28
CA HIS A 329 3.17 -31.10 27.15
C HIS A 329 2.04 -31.53 26.21
N GLU A 330 0.79 -31.26 26.59
CA GLU A 330 -0.43 -31.70 25.91
C GLU A 330 -0.71 -30.90 24.61
N PHE A 331 0.08 -31.13 23.56
CA PHE A 331 -0.21 -30.62 22.21
C PHE A 331 -0.66 -31.76 21.30
N TRP A 332 -1.98 -32.01 21.22
CA TRP A 332 -2.55 -32.98 20.28
C TRP A 332 -2.32 -32.55 18.82
N PRO A 333 -1.90 -33.44 17.88
CA PRO A 333 -1.63 -34.87 18.01
C PRO A 333 -0.14 -35.22 18.27
N PHE A 334 0.68 -34.24 18.65
CA PHE A 334 2.13 -34.39 18.84
C PHE A 334 2.54 -35.07 20.16
N THR A 335 1.58 -35.45 21.00
CA THR A 335 1.79 -36.35 22.15
C THR A 335 1.80 -37.84 21.80
N GLY A 336 1.54 -38.20 20.53
CA GLY A 336 1.46 -39.60 20.06
C GLY A 336 2.03 -39.80 18.66
N TRP A 337 1.22 -40.33 17.74
CA TRP A 337 1.65 -40.65 16.38
C TRP A 337 2.19 -39.44 15.60
N GLY A 338 1.75 -38.22 15.92
CA GLY A 338 2.17 -36.99 15.23
C GLY A 338 3.65 -36.67 15.39
N ALA A 339 4.24 -36.96 16.57
CA ALA A 339 5.68 -36.80 16.79
C ALA A 339 6.49 -37.81 15.98
N ASN A 340 6.05 -39.07 15.96
CA ASN A 340 6.71 -40.15 15.22
C ASN A 340 6.57 -40.01 13.69
N ALA A 341 5.44 -39.51 13.21
CA ALA A 341 5.21 -39.28 11.77
C ALA A 341 6.07 -38.14 11.20
N LEU A 342 6.49 -37.18 12.04
CA LEU A 342 7.35 -36.06 11.67
C LEU A 342 8.84 -36.28 12.02
N ALA A 343 9.17 -37.35 12.75
CA ALA A 343 10.54 -37.75 13.03
C ALA A 343 11.20 -38.32 11.76
N PHE A 344 11.85 -37.44 10.99
CA PHE A 344 12.51 -37.82 9.74
C PHE A 344 14.00 -38.11 9.97
N GLY A 345 14.44 -39.35 9.78
CA GLY A 345 15.81 -39.77 10.13
C GLY A 345 16.05 -39.75 11.65
N ASN A 346 17.06 -40.46 12.14
CA ASN A 346 17.39 -40.54 13.57
C ASN A 346 17.95 -39.22 14.17
N ARG A 347 17.36 -38.07 13.84
CA ARG A 347 17.73 -36.74 14.32
C ARG A 347 16.51 -36.05 14.95
N PRO A 348 16.70 -35.26 16.02
CA PRO A 348 15.60 -34.56 16.69
C PRO A 348 15.00 -33.47 15.79
N TRP A 349 13.74 -33.07 16.05
CA TRP A 349 13.07 -32.04 15.26
C TRP A 349 13.75 -30.67 15.33
N SER A 350 14.45 -30.36 16.42
CA SER A 350 15.27 -29.15 16.55
C SER A 350 16.33 -29.01 15.45
N PHE A 351 16.93 -30.13 15.03
CA PHE A 351 17.88 -30.16 13.90
C PHE A 351 17.17 -29.87 12.56
N TRP A 352 16.02 -30.47 12.31
CA TRP A 352 15.29 -30.22 11.06
C TRP A 352 14.72 -28.81 10.97
N TYR A 353 14.35 -28.22 12.10
CA TYR A 353 14.01 -26.81 12.18
C TYR A 353 15.19 -25.92 11.75
N THR A 354 16.41 -26.21 12.21
CA THR A 354 17.60 -25.41 11.88
C THR A 354 18.02 -25.60 10.42
N VAL A 355 17.85 -26.82 9.86
CA VAL A 355 17.99 -27.08 8.42
C VAL A 355 16.98 -26.27 7.60
N LEU A 356 15.68 -26.35 7.94
CA LEU A 356 14.62 -25.63 7.21
C LEU A 356 14.84 -24.12 7.26
N TYR A 357 15.16 -23.59 8.44
CA TYR A 357 15.42 -22.17 8.62
C TYR A 357 16.63 -21.71 7.79
N THR A 358 17.72 -22.47 7.81
CA THR A 358 18.94 -22.20 7.02
C THR A 358 18.67 -22.27 5.53
N ALA A 359 17.88 -23.24 5.07
CA ALA A 359 17.47 -23.37 3.68
C ALA A 359 16.64 -22.16 3.20
N LEU A 360 15.62 -21.75 3.98
CA LEU A 360 14.80 -20.57 3.67
C LEU A 360 15.67 -19.31 3.61
N MET A 361 16.51 -19.07 4.62
CA MET A 361 17.42 -17.93 4.65
C MET A 361 18.36 -17.89 3.45
N THR A 362 18.87 -19.06 3.02
CA THR A 362 19.75 -19.16 1.86
C THR A 362 19.02 -18.85 0.56
N ILE A 363 17.88 -19.48 0.31
CA ILE A 363 17.10 -19.31 -0.93
C ILE A 363 16.65 -17.86 -1.08
N PHE A 364 15.99 -17.32 -0.05
CA PHE A 364 15.47 -15.95 -0.10
C PHE A 364 16.57 -14.91 0.01
N GLY A 365 17.67 -15.20 0.72
CA GLY A 365 18.86 -14.36 0.75
C GLY A 365 19.53 -14.20 -0.61
N ILE A 366 19.71 -15.30 -1.36
CA ILE A 366 20.26 -15.26 -2.73
C ILE A 366 19.33 -14.47 -3.66
N GLN A 367 18.01 -14.68 -3.56
CA GLN A 367 17.04 -13.93 -4.37
C GLN A 367 17.05 -12.43 -4.06
N ALA A 368 17.12 -12.06 -2.77
CA ALA A 368 17.20 -10.66 -2.36
C ALA A 368 18.53 -10.02 -2.79
N MET A 369 19.64 -10.77 -2.70
CA MET A 369 20.95 -10.35 -3.19
C MET A 369 20.96 -10.13 -4.70
N LYS A 370 20.28 -10.97 -5.48
CA LYS A 370 20.10 -10.76 -6.92
C LYS A 370 19.35 -9.46 -7.20
N ARG A 371 18.16 -9.29 -6.61
CA ARG A 371 17.27 -8.14 -6.83
C ARG A 371 17.88 -6.80 -6.40
N TRP A 372 18.53 -6.75 -5.24
CA TRP A 372 18.99 -5.51 -4.64
C TRP A 372 20.49 -5.28 -4.79
N GLY A 373 21.27 -6.33 -4.90
CA GLY A 373 22.72 -6.28 -5.07
C GLY A 373 23.11 -6.31 -6.54
N PHE A 374 23.00 -7.48 -7.19
CA PHE A 374 23.50 -7.69 -8.55
C PHE A 374 22.77 -6.85 -9.61
N ASP A 375 21.44 -6.88 -9.63
CA ASP A 375 20.65 -6.17 -10.64
C ASP A 375 20.82 -4.64 -10.55
N ARG A 376 21.09 -4.12 -9.34
CA ARG A 376 21.29 -2.68 -9.07
C ARG A 376 22.75 -2.27 -8.94
N LYS A 377 23.68 -3.21 -9.07
CA LYS A 377 25.14 -3.02 -8.86
C LYS A 377 25.50 -2.39 -7.50
N ASP A 378 24.72 -2.66 -6.46
CA ASP A 378 24.95 -2.13 -5.12
C ASP A 378 25.83 -3.09 -4.30
N ARG A 379 27.10 -2.73 -4.11
CA ARG A 379 28.09 -3.54 -3.39
C ARG A 379 27.76 -3.68 -1.91
N PHE A 380 27.14 -2.68 -1.30
CA PHE A 380 26.76 -2.72 0.11
C PHE A 380 25.69 -3.78 0.36
N GLN A 381 24.69 -3.84 -0.52
CA GLN A 381 23.61 -4.83 -0.43
C GLN A 381 24.12 -6.26 -0.62
N ILE A 382 25.08 -6.46 -1.54
CA ILE A 382 25.73 -7.76 -1.74
C ILE A 382 26.40 -8.22 -0.44
N TRP A 383 27.25 -7.38 0.15
CA TRP A 383 27.94 -7.72 1.41
C TRP A 383 26.99 -7.95 2.58
N ARG A 384 25.89 -7.19 2.66
CA ARG A 384 24.85 -7.41 3.68
C ARG A 384 24.27 -8.81 3.61
N TYR A 385 23.85 -9.25 2.42
CA TYR A 385 23.26 -10.58 2.25
C TYR A 385 24.28 -11.72 2.36
N VAL A 386 25.53 -11.50 1.92
CA VAL A 386 26.62 -12.46 2.12
C VAL A 386 26.89 -12.65 3.61
N SER A 387 26.96 -11.56 4.38
CA SER A 387 27.10 -11.59 5.84
C SER A 387 25.95 -12.36 6.48
N LEU A 388 24.70 -12.04 6.14
CA LEU A 388 23.53 -12.71 6.70
C LEU A 388 23.52 -14.22 6.46
N ILE A 389 23.75 -14.66 5.21
CA ILE A 389 23.78 -16.08 4.85
C ILE A 389 24.97 -16.76 5.53
N GLY A 390 26.15 -16.14 5.48
CA GLY A 390 27.36 -16.68 6.11
C GLY A 390 27.19 -16.85 7.62
N PHE A 391 26.59 -15.87 8.29
CA PHE A 391 26.34 -15.91 9.72
C PHE A 391 25.32 -17.00 10.07
N GLN A 392 24.26 -17.16 9.27
CA GLN A 392 23.31 -18.27 9.40
C GLN A 392 23.97 -19.65 9.29
N TRP A 393 24.81 -19.85 8.28
CA TRP A 393 25.49 -21.12 8.09
C TRP A 393 26.53 -21.41 9.17
N ILE A 394 27.35 -20.43 9.53
CA ILE A 394 28.46 -20.64 10.46
C ILE A 394 27.95 -20.70 11.90
N PHE A 395 27.27 -19.66 12.36
CA PHE A 395 26.94 -19.48 13.78
C PHE A 395 25.63 -20.13 14.19
N PHE A 396 24.67 -20.27 13.27
CA PHE A 396 23.35 -20.84 13.57
C PHE A 396 23.14 -22.25 12.99
N PHE A 397 24.13 -22.85 12.33
CA PHE A 397 24.01 -24.21 11.82
C PHE A 397 25.27 -25.04 12.08
N LEU A 398 26.41 -24.69 11.49
CA LEU A 398 27.64 -25.47 11.59
C LEU A 398 28.18 -25.53 13.02
N ILE A 399 28.24 -24.39 13.73
CA ILE A 399 28.78 -24.36 15.09
C ILE A 399 27.90 -25.18 16.06
N PRO A 400 26.58 -24.93 16.17
CA PRO A 400 25.75 -25.64 17.14
C PRO A 400 25.54 -27.12 16.79
N GLU A 401 25.25 -27.43 15.52
CA GLU A 401 24.83 -28.79 15.11
C GLU A 401 26.01 -29.74 14.87
N PHE A 402 27.20 -29.24 14.54
CA PHE A 402 28.35 -30.08 14.18
C PHE A 402 29.59 -29.80 15.02
N LEU A 403 30.07 -28.55 15.07
CA LEU A 403 31.32 -28.23 15.75
C LEU A 403 31.23 -28.46 17.25
N PHE A 404 30.15 -28.02 17.89
CA PHE A 404 29.96 -28.17 19.33
C PHE A 404 29.84 -29.64 19.73
N GLN A 405 29.05 -30.43 18.98
CA GLN A 405 28.95 -31.88 19.18
C GLN A 405 30.33 -32.57 19.04
N SER A 406 31.09 -32.16 18.02
CA SER A 406 32.46 -32.67 17.80
C SER A 406 33.40 -32.28 18.94
N ALA A 407 33.33 -31.04 19.42
CA ALA A 407 34.17 -30.53 20.50
C ALA A 407 33.90 -31.22 21.85
N VAL A 408 32.63 -31.57 22.12
CA VAL A 408 32.25 -32.38 23.29
C VAL A 408 32.75 -33.82 23.13
N SER A 409 32.47 -34.46 21.99
CA SER A 409 32.86 -35.87 21.75
C SER A 409 34.37 -36.12 21.79
N ASN A 410 35.16 -35.17 21.30
CA ASN A 410 36.62 -35.23 21.28
C ASN A 410 37.28 -34.51 22.47
N GLN A 411 36.49 -34.06 23.45
CA GLN A 411 36.95 -33.38 24.67
C GLN A 411 37.81 -32.11 24.43
N TRP A 412 37.63 -31.41 23.30
CA TRP A 412 38.40 -30.19 22.96
C TRP A 412 38.19 -29.02 23.92
N ILE A 413 37.07 -29.04 24.63
CA ILE A 413 36.67 -28.05 25.65
C ILE A 413 37.17 -28.40 27.06
N GLY A 414 37.98 -29.45 27.18
CA GLY A 414 38.45 -29.99 28.45
C GLY A 414 37.51 -31.07 29.01
N GLU A 415 38.11 -32.10 29.59
CA GLU A 415 37.42 -33.29 30.11
C GLU A 415 36.27 -32.94 31.06
N LYS A 416 36.52 -32.02 32.01
CA LYS A 416 35.53 -31.58 33.01
C LYS A 416 34.23 -31.02 32.41
N LEU A 417 34.32 -30.29 31.30
CA LEU A 417 33.17 -29.69 30.60
C LEU A 417 32.53 -30.69 29.62
N ALA A 418 33.33 -31.54 28.98
CA ALA A 418 32.86 -32.56 28.06
C ALA A 418 32.06 -33.67 28.76
N THR A 419 32.36 -33.97 30.02
CA THR A 419 31.64 -34.98 30.81
C THR A 419 30.51 -34.42 31.67
N ASP A 420 30.38 -33.09 31.80
CA ASP A 420 29.30 -32.44 32.56
C ASP A 420 27.95 -32.66 31.84
N PRO A 421 27.01 -33.44 32.40
CA PRO A 421 25.72 -33.70 31.78
C PRO A 421 24.91 -32.43 31.54
N GLY A 422 25.06 -31.40 32.38
CA GLY A 422 24.38 -30.11 32.25
C GLY A 422 24.93 -29.25 31.10
N PHE A 423 26.15 -29.53 30.63
CA PHE A 423 26.79 -28.81 29.52
C PHE A 423 26.75 -29.63 28.22
N ALA A 424 27.15 -30.89 28.27
CA ALA A 424 27.34 -31.76 27.11
C ALA A 424 26.03 -32.16 26.41
N SER A 425 24.94 -32.37 27.16
CA SER A 425 23.64 -32.74 26.60
C SER A 425 22.85 -31.56 26.01
N ASN A 426 23.25 -30.33 26.34
CA ASN A 426 22.53 -29.10 26.02
C ASN A 426 23.14 -28.36 24.82
N ALA A 427 23.50 -29.08 23.74
CA ALA A 427 24.08 -28.48 22.53
C ALA A 427 23.22 -27.35 21.94
N TRP A 428 21.90 -27.42 22.08
CA TRP A 428 20.97 -26.36 21.68
C TRP A 428 21.13 -25.04 22.47
N ARG A 429 21.75 -25.06 23.66
CA ARG A 429 22.08 -23.83 24.41
C ARG A 429 23.29 -23.10 23.82
N SER A 430 24.07 -23.74 22.95
CA SER A 430 25.15 -23.07 22.19
C SER A 430 24.64 -22.04 21.20
N TYR A 431 23.35 -22.06 20.82
CA TYR A 431 22.71 -20.95 20.11
C TYR A 431 22.74 -19.65 20.95
N GLY A 432 22.78 -19.76 22.28
CA GLY A 432 23.02 -18.67 23.22
C GLY A 432 24.43 -18.06 23.12
N LEU A 433 25.36 -18.67 22.37
CA LEU A 433 26.63 -18.02 21.99
C LEU A 433 26.40 -16.76 21.12
N VAL A 434 25.21 -16.66 20.50
CA VAL A 434 24.94 -15.75 19.39
C VAL A 434 23.69 -14.89 19.62
N TYR A 435 22.76 -15.35 20.46
CA TYR A 435 21.53 -14.61 20.81
C TYR A 435 21.71 -13.73 22.06
N ALA A 436 21.40 -12.44 21.93
CA ALA A 436 21.33 -11.50 23.05
C ALA A 436 19.99 -11.60 23.80
N TRP A 437 20.03 -11.36 25.11
CA TRP A 437 18.96 -11.42 26.12
C TRP A 437 17.65 -10.63 25.82
N PRO A 438 16.46 -10.91 26.43
CA PRO A 438 15.93 -12.13 27.06
C PRO A 438 14.69 -12.68 26.31
N LEU A 439 14.75 -13.90 25.79
CA LEU A 439 13.54 -14.70 25.56
C LEU A 439 13.55 -16.03 26.33
N PHE A 440 14.62 -16.26 27.09
CA PHE A 440 14.91 -17.56 27.68
C PHE A 440 15.37 -17.40 29.14
N PHE A 441 14.59 -16.68 29.96
CA PHE A 441 14.85 -16.52 31.39
C PHE A 441 15.03 -17.88 32.10
N TYR A 442 14.30 -18.91 31.64
CA TYR A 442 14.42 -20.30 32.13
C TYR A 442 15.74 -20.98 31.76
N THR A 443 16.40 -20.59 30.65
CA THR A 443 17.70 -21.15 30.27
C THR A 443 18.80 -20.71 31.25
N PHE A 444 18.60 -19.60 31.99
CA PHE A 444 19.53 -19.06 32.97
C PHE A 444 19.10 -19.22 34.44
N LEU A 445 17.86 -19.63 34.71
CA LEU A 445 17.38 -19.79 36.10
C LEU A 445 16.95 -21.21 36.44
N GLY A 446 16.77 -22.09 35.45
CA GLY A 446 16.40 -23.49 35.69
C GLY A 446 17.57 -24.36 36.10
N ASP A 447 18.68 -24.32 35.36
CA ASP A 447 19.97 -25.02 35.63
C ASP A 447 21.03 -24.65 34.56
N PRO A 448 21.51 -23.40 34.44
CA PRO A 448 22.63 -23.09 33.54
C PRO A 448 23.99 -23.42 34.15
N ASN A 449 24.90 -23.91 33.31
CA ASN A 449 26.32 -23.89 33.64
C ASN A 449 26.83 -22.42 33.68
N GLN A 450 27.75 -22.10 34.60
CA GLN A 450 28.31 -20.75 34.82
C GLN A 450 28.89 -20.12 33.55
N VAL A 451 29.45 -20.92 32.63
CA VAL A 451 30.00 -20.44 31.36
C VAL A 451 28.94 -19.71 30.52
N TRP A 452 27.72 -20.25 30.48
CA TRP A 452 26.62 -19.66 29.70
C TRP A 452 26.15 -18.33 30.27
N ILE A 453 26.08 -18.21 31.60
CA ILE A 453 25.71 -16.97 32.30
C ILE A 453 26.73 -15.87 31.98
N ILE A 454 28.01 -16.15 32.17
CA ILE A 454 29.08 -15.16 31.97
C ILE A 454 29.09 -14.67 30.52
N TRP A 455 28.99 -15.60 29.55
CA TRP A 455 28.93 -15.23 28.14
C TRP A 455 27.67 -14.42 27.79
N GLY A 456 26.50 -14.80 28.30
CA GLY A 456 25.25 -14.08 28.04
C GLY A 456 25.28 -12.63 28.55
N VAL A 457 25.87 -12.41 29.73
CA VAL A 457 26.07 -11.06 30.30
C VAL A 457 27.06 -10.26 29.45
N PHE A 458 28.20 -10.85 29.09
CA PHE A 458 29.19 -10.19 28.24
C PHE A 458 28.61 -9.81 26.87
N LEU A 459 27.90 -10.72 26.22
CA LEU A 459 27.31 -10.47 24.91
C LEU A 459 26.26 -9.34 24.97
N SER A 460 25.42 -9.34 26.01
CA SER A 460 24.31 -8.39 26.13
C SER A 460 24.72 -7.00 26.60
N PHE A 461 25.70 -6.90 27.50
CA PHE A 461 26.11 -5.62 28.11
C PHE A 461 27.43 -5.07 27.60
N VAL A 462 28.21 -5.86 26.86
CA VAL A 462 29.49 -5.42 26.28
C VAL A 462 29.44 -5.49 24.76
N LEU A 463 29.29 -6.68 24.19
CA LEU A 463 29.43 -6.88 22.75
C LEU A 463 28.33 -6.19 21.93
N VAL A 464 27.06 -6.36 22.31
CA VAL A 464 25.92 -5.76 21.60
C VAL A 464 25.95 -4.23 21.71
N PRO A 465 26.15 -3.60 22.88
CA PRO A 465 26.32 -2.15 22.97
C PRO A 465 27.48 -1.64 22.10
N ILE A 466 28.63 -2.31 22.09
CA ILE A 466 29.75 -1.97 21.21
C ILE A 466 29.32 -2.03 19.73
N LEU A 467 28.68 -3.11 19.29
CA LEU A 467 28.19 -3.25 17.92
C LEU A 467 27.14 -2.19 17.57
N VAL A 468 26.27 -1.81 18.50
CA VAL A 468 25.28 -0.74 18.32
C VAL A 468 25.96 0.63 18.24
N LEU A 469 27.02 0.89 19.01
CA LEU A 469 27.77 2.14 18.93
C LEU A 469 28.45 2.32 17.57
N PHE A 470 29.02 1.24 17.01
CA PHE A 470 29.72 1.31 15.71
C PHE A 470 28.81 1.19 14.49
N HIS A 471 27.71 0.41 14.57
CA HIS A 471 26.86 0.10 13.42
C HIS A 471 25.40 0.57 13.56
N GLY A 472 25.02 1.18 14.69
CA GLY A 472 23.65 1.59 15.00
C GLY A 472 22.69 0.40 15.06
N LYS A 473 21.38 0.65 14.95
CA LYS A 473 20.34 -0.42 14.86
C LYS A 473 20.47 -1.34 13.62
N ARG A 474 21.45 -1.09 12.74
CA ARG A 474 21.64 -1.84 11.50
C ARG A 474 22.29 -3.20 11.74
N TYR A 475 22.93 -3.44 12.88
CA TYR A 475 23.57 -4.75 13.17
C TYR A 475 22.59 -5.93 13.01
N CYS A 476 21.30 -5.74 13.36
CA CYS A 476 20.26 -6.75 13.18
C CYS A 476 20.05 -7.19 11.72
N SER A 477 20.36 -6.32 10.76
CA SER A 477 20.24 -6.60 9.31
C SER A 477 21.47 -7.25 8.71
N TRP A 478 22.51 -7.50 9.50
CA TRP A 478 23.78 -8.11 9.06
C TRP A 478 24.07 -9.45 9.75
N ILE A 479 23.57 -9.62 10.97
CA ILE A 479 24.02 -10.68 11.89
C ILE A 479 22.83 -11.41 12.56
N CYS A 480 21.68 -10.77 12.80
CA CYS A 480 20.55 -11.47 13.44
C CYS A 480 19.84 -12.41 12.45
N GLY A 481 19.56 -13.65 12.84
CA GLY A 481 18.67 -14.53 12.07
C GLY A 481 17.27 -13.92 11.90
N CYS A 482 16.72 -13.33 12.97
CA CYS A 482 15.43 -12.66 13.00
C CYS A 482 15.32 -11.50 11.98
N GLY A 483 16.28 -10.58 12.02
CA GLY A 483 16.37 -9.45 11.10
C GLY A 483 16.71 -9.92 9.69
N GLY A 484 17.52 -10.97 9.57
CA GLY A 484 17.82 -11.64 8.31
C GLY A 484 16.58 -12.16 7.60
N LEU A 485 15.66 -12.83 8.32
CA LEU A 485 14.41 -13.33 7.74
C LEU A 485 13.50 -12.19 7.29
N ALA A 486 13.45 -11.09 8.06
CA ALA A 486 12.70 -9.89 7.70
C ALA A 486 13.29 -9.18 6.46
N GLU A 487 14.62 -9.12 6.32
CA GLU A 487 15.32 -8.50 5.20
C GLU A 487 15.39 -9.39 3.94
N THR A 488 15.07 -10.67 4.06
CA THR A 488 15.09 -11.64 2.95
C THR A 488 13.67 -12.05 2.56
N VAL A 489 13.04 -12.92 3.34
CA VAL A 489 11.68 -13.42 3.09
C VAL A 489 10.68 -12.26 3.19
N GLY A 490 10.72 -11.49 4.29
CA GLY A 490 9.75 -10.44 4.59
C GLY A 490 9.78 -9.27 3.60
N ASP A 491 10.92 -9.01 2.95
CA ASP A 491 11.12 -7.87 2.06
C ASP A 491 10.10 -7.84 0.91
N ARG A 492 9.70 -9.01 0.39
CA ARG A 492 8.71 -9.12 -0.69
C ARG A 492 7.37 -8.48 -0.35
N TRP A 493 6.97 -8.56 0.92
CA TRP A 493 5.67 -8.08 1.41
C TRP A 493 5.77 -6.78 2.20
N ARG A 494 6.97 -6.17 2.29
CA ARG A 494 7.21 -4.92 3.02
C ARG A 494 6.34 -3.75 2.53
N HIS A 495 5.90 -3.78 1.27
CA HIS A 495 4.99 -2.79 0.71
C HIS A 495 3.56 -2.87 1.27
N LEU A 496 3.16 -4.02 1.81
CA LEU A 496 1.86 -4.25 2.47
C LEU A 496 1.86 -3.78 3.93
N ALA A 497 3.03 -3.47 4.50
CA ALA A 497 3.11 -3.02 5.88
C ALA A 497 2.34 -1.69 6.07
N PRO A 498 1.51 -1.56 7.12
CA PRO A 498 0.79 -0.32 7.40
C PRO A 498 1.76 0.84 7.60
N LYS A 499 1.41 2.03 7.12
CA LYS A 499 2.23 3.25 7.19
C LYS A 499 1.48 4.38 7.89
N GLY A 500 2.23 5.27 8.53
CA GLY A 500 1.73 6.48 9.20
C GLY A 500 1.62 6.35 10.71
N ASP A 501 1.09 7.41 11.35
CA ASP A 501 1.17 7.60 12.81
C ASP A 501 0.49 6.51 13.63
N ALA A 502 -0.54 5.87 13.08
CA ALA A 502 -1.21 4.75 13.73
C ALA A 502 -0.28 3.52 13.80
N SER A 503 0.41 3.19 12.71
CA SER A 503 1.37 2.07 12.69
C SER A 503 2.52 2.30 13.64
N ILE A 504 3.03 3.54 13.73
CA ILE A 504 4.10 3.92 14.67
C ILE A 504 3.62 3.78 16.11
N ARG A 505 2.36 4.15 16.42
CA ARG A 505 1.78 3.95 17.75
C ARG A 505 1.68 2.47 18.11
N TRP A 506 1.29 1.62 17.16
CA TRP A 506 1.24 0.17 17.35
C TRP A 506 2.65 -0.41 17.57
N GLU A 507 3.65 0.06 16.83
CA GLU A 507 5.04 -0.36 17.02
C GLU A 507 5.57 0.04 18.41
N ARG A 508 5.23 1.25 18.89
CA ARG A 508 5.59 1.72 20.24
C ARG A 508 4.87 0.97 21.36
N MET A 509 3.75 0.30 21.08
CA MET A 509 3.07 -0.56 22.04
C MET A 509 3.98 -1.70 22.49
N ASN A 510 4.85 -2.21 21.61
CA ASN A 510 5.80 -3.26 21.98
C ASN A 510 6.71 -2.84 23.13
N THR A 511 7.10 -1.56 23.21
CA THR A 511 7.91 -1.05 24.33
C THR A 511 7.17 -1.09 25.65
N TRP A 512 5.86 -0.78 25.65
CA TRP A 512 5.01 -0.88 26.84
C TRP A 512 4.77 -2.32 27.26
N VAL A 513 4.53 -3.22 26.30
CA VAL A 513 4.39 -4.66 26.57
C VAL A 513 5.68 -5.23 27.14
N LEU A 514 6.84 -4.87 26.58
CA LEU A 514 8.14 -5.31 27.10
C LEU A 514 8.38 -4.78 28.51
N GLY A 515 8.06 -3.51 28.77
CA GLY A 515 8.20 -2.90 30.10
C GLY A 515 7.24 -3.44 31.15
N ALA A 516 6.11 -4.03 30.74
CA ALA A 516 5.17 -4.71 31.63
C ALA A 516 5.49 -6.20 31.84
N ALA A 517 6.30 -6.80 30.96
CA ALA A 517 6.72 -8.20 31.02
C ALA A 517 8.03 -8.42 31.81
N VAL A 518 8.79 -7.35 32.04
CA VAL A 518 9.92 -7.28 32.98
C VAL A 518 9.39 -6.85 34.33
#